data_AF-A0A535RRP5-F1
#
_entry.id   AF-A0A535RRP5-F1
#
_cell.length_a   1.000
_cell.length_b   1.000
_cell.length_c   1.000
_cell.angle_alpha   90.00
_cell.angle_beta   90.00
_cell.angle_gamma   90.00
#
_symmetry.space_group_name_H-M   'P 1'
#
loop_
_entity.id
_entity.type
_entity.pdbx_description
1 polymer ?
#
loop_
_entity_poly.entity_id
_entity_poly.type
_entity_poly.pdbx_seq_one_letter_code
_entity_poly.pdbx_strand_id
1 'polypeptide(L)'
;MTELDKVSTSTGNKQILDGAAALQKLNRTSLIEDIQMAEEERNQVIARFPLEDWPALPLERYALGLGVKDSFCWWMEWGTKHLGSIRGGSSEKHLIYNHKTKGWVFDSAYQNEQVAWEAICGAFVNAFELAKQGQFDEIDALEPFKRGYAIVVKVMYVYFPNQFLPIYSADHSAHFLQVLNYPLIGKSLEWRGVRLNRALFEVVQQQPGLKDLSHLEVMRFLYQFYDPRIAQRIVKIAPGEDAKYWKECLAGGYICVQEANWDEIGDLRDYESEESFIEDFVKYNPQYASHTIARKKAQELWMLRELEAGDIIVANEGIAYVLAVGIVKDPGYKWNPERAEAWHTVEVDWNPSVEG
;
A
#
# COMPACT_ATOMS: atom_id res chain seq x y z
N MET A 1 -44.32 0.22 6.90
CA MET A 1 -44.29 -1.24 7.00
C MET A 1 -44.02 -1.76 5.61
N THR A 2 -42.74 -1.90 5.26
CA THR A 2 -42.24 -2.72 4.16
C THR A 2 -40.72 -2.78 4.31
N GLU A 3 -40.24 -4.01 4.47
CA GLU A 3 -38.88 -4.41 4.77
C GLU A 3 -37.93 -4.10 3.61
N LEU A 4 -36.75 -3.60 3.94
CA LEU A 4 -35.60 -3.56 3.05
C LEU A 4 -34.87 -4.91 3.21
N ASP A 5 -35.00 -5.75 2.19
CA ASP A 5 -34.23 -6.98 2.05
C ASP A 5 -32.73 -6.67 2.09
N LYS A 6 -32.09 -7.16 3.16
CA LYS A 6 -30.64 -7.29 3.23
C LYS A 6 -30.24 -8.40 2.27
N VAL A 7 -29.72 -8.01 1.11
CA VAL A 7 -28.98 -8.93 0.24
C VAL A 7 -27.78 -9.45 1.04
N SER A 8 -27.84 -10.75 1.29
CA SER A 8 -26.84 -11.61 1.90
C SER A 8 -25.44 -11.28 1.38
N THR A 9 -24.57 -10.81 2.27
CA THR A 9 -23.13 -10.88 2.08
C THR A 9 -22.74 -12.35 1.99
N SER A 10 -22.52 -12.82 0.76
CA SER A 10 -21.88 -14.08 0.45
C SER A 10 -20.69 -14.30 1.38
N THR A 11 -20.80 -15.32 2.21
CA THR A 11 -19.79 -15.79 3.14
C THR A 11 -18.56 -16.17 2.32
N GLY A 12 -17.56 -15.29 2.27
CA GLY A 12 -16.29 -15.58 1.63
C GLY A 12 -15.76 -16.90 2.16
N ASN A 13 -15.55 -17.86 1.26
CA ASN A 13 -14.97 -19.15 1.56
C ASN A 13 -13.72 -18.94 2.42
N LYS A 14 -13.77 -19.36 3.69
CA LYS A 14 -12.57 -19.51 4.52
C LYS A 14 -11.71 -20.58 3.86
N GLN A 15 -10.81 -20.19 2.96
CA GLN A 15 -9.73 -21.05 2.50
C GLN A 15 -8.81 -21.30 3.69
N ILE A 16 -9.13 -22.35 4.44
CA ILE A 16 -8.22 -22.98 5.38
C ILE A 16 -7.05 -23.51 4.54
N LEU A 17 -5.81 -23.20 4.95
CA LEU A 17 -4.60 -23.71 4.32
C LEU A 17 -4.67 -25.23 4.15
N ASP A 18 -4.84 -25.71 2.92
CA ASP A 18 -4.28 -27.00 2.51
C ASP A 18 -2.81 -26.75 2.11
N GLY A 19 -1.99 -26.48 3.15
CA GLY A 19 -0.63 -25.97 2.98
C GLY A 19 0.27 -26.88 2.16
N ALA A 20 0.07 -28.20 2.24
CA ALA A 20 0.85 -29.16 1.46
C ALA A 20 0.53 -29.08 -0.04
N ALA A 21 -0.75 -28.96 -0.41
CA ALA A 21 -1.16 -28.85 -1.81
C ALA A 21 -0.77 -27.50 -2.44
N ALA A 22 -0.85 -26.40 -1.68
CA ALA A 22 -0.42 -25.10 -2.14
C ALA A 22 1.12 -25.03 -2.31
N LEU A 23 1.89 -25.57 -1.38
CA LEU A 23 3.35 -25.61 -1.45
C LEU A 23 3.85 -26.39 -2.67
N GLN A 24 3.17 -27.47 -3.07
CA GLN A 24 3.51 -28.22 -4.30
C GLN A 24 3.31 -27.41 -5.59
N LYS A 25 2.45 -26.37 -5.55
CA LYS A 25 2.21 -25.49 -6.70
C LYS A 25 3.18 -24.32 -6.77
N LEU A 26 3.98 -24.08 -5.73
CA LEU A 26 4.96 -23.00 -5.70
C LEU A 26 6.11 -23.33 -6.64
N ASN A 27 6.17 -22.63 -7.78
CA ASN A 27 7.33 -22.69 -8.66
C ASN A 27 8.45 -21.80 -8.09
N ARG A 28 9.35 -22.40 -7.30
CA ARG A 28 10.46 -21.66 -6.68
C ARG A 28 11.46 -21.13 -7.71
N THR A 29 11.63 -21.80 -8.84
CA THR A 29 12.55 -21.37 -9.90
C THR A 29 12.10 -20.06 -10.52
N SER A 30 10.79 -19.81 -10.66
CA SER A 30 10.28 -18.52 -11.16
C SER A 30 10.43 -17.37 -10.17
N LEU A 31 10.82 -17.63 -8.92
CA LEU A 31 11.04 -16.59 -7.90
C LEU A 31 12.51 -16.16 -7.78
N ILE A 32 13.45 -16.88 -8.40
CA ILE A 32 14.90 -16.68 -8.18
C ILE A 32 15.32 -15.25 -8.53
N GLU A 33 14.96 -14.76 -9.71
CA GLU A 33 15.36 -13.43 -10.19
C GLU A 33 14.76 -12.33 -9.31
N ASP A 34 13.47 -12.44 -8.97
CA ASP A 34 12.76 -11.48 -8.12
C ASP A 34 13.36 -11.43 -6.69
N ILE A 35 13.67 -12.59 -6.11
CA ILE A 35 14.34 -12.68 -4.80
C ILE A 35 15.72 -12.06 -4.85
N GLN A 36 16.50 -12.32 -5.91
CA GLN A 36 17.82 -11.73 -6.07
C GLN A 36 17.73 -10.20 -6.16
N MET A 37 16.78 -9.67 -6.94
CA MET A 37 16.57 -8.22 -7.02
C MET A 37 16.15 -7.62 -5.66
N ALA A 38 15.31 -8.32 -4.90
CA ALA A 38 14.90 -7.90 -3.56
C ALA A 38 16.09 -7.82 -2.59
N GLU A 39 17.00 -8.80 -2.64
CA GLU A 39 18.23 -8.82 -1.86
C GLU A 39 19.21 -7.71 -2.28
N GLU A 40 19.36 -7.46 -3.59
CA GLU A 40 20.16 -6.36 -4.12
C GLU A 40 19.62 -5.00 -3.67
N GLU A 41 18.30 -4.79 -3.71
CA GLU A 41 17.64 -3.60 -3.19
C GLU A 41 17.87 -3.41 -1.69
N ARG A 42 17.79 -4.49 -0.89
CA ARG A 42 18.08 -4.43 0.55
C ARG A 42 19.53 -4.00 0.80
N ASN A 43 20.48 -4.61 0.10
CA ASN A 43 21.90 -4.29 0.24
C ASN A 43 22.20 -2.84 -0.18
N GLN A 44 21.49 -2.32 -1.18
CA GLN A 44 21.57 -0.91 -1.59
C GLN A 44 21.09 0.06 -0.50
N VAL A 45 20.07 -0.31 0.27
CA VAL A 45 19.64 0.48 1.42
C VAL A 45 20.69 0.43 2.52
N ILE A 46 21.17 -0.76 2.90
CA ILE A 46 22.18 -0.93 3.96
C ILE A 46 23.45 -0.14 3.63
N ALA A 47 23.89 -0.14 2.36
CA ALA A 47 25.07 0.61 1.94
C ALA A 47 24.88 2.14 2.01
N ARG A 48 23.66 2.65 1.85
CA ARG A 48 23.34 4.09 1.89
C ARG A 48 23.02 4.60 3.27
N PHE A 49 22.49 3.72 4.12
CA PHE A 49 22.05 4.00 5.47
C PHE A 49 22.57 2.90 6.40
N PRO A 50 23.88 2.81 6.65
CA PRO A 50 24.43 1.83 7.58
C PRO A 50 23.83 1.98 8.97
N LEU A 51 23.68 0.88 9.71
CA LEU A 51 23.04 0.88 11.03
C LEU A 51 23.80 1.78 12.02
N GLU A 52 25.13 1.80 11.91
CA GLU A 52 26.05 2.63 12.69
C GLU A 52 25.90 4.14 12.44
N ASP A 53 25.38 4.54 11.29
CA ASP A 53 25.24 5.95 10.91
C ASP A 53 23.91 6.56 11.36
N TRP A 54 22.93 5.72 11.76
CA TRP A 54 21.61 6.19 12.22
C TRP A 54 21.67 7.26 13.31
N PRO A 55 22.47 7.14 14.37
CA PRO A 55 22.54 8.18 15.42
C PRO A 55 22.89 9.58 14.90
N ALA A 56 23.55 9.67 13.74
CA ALA A 56 23.95 10.92 13.10
C ALA A 56 23.16 11.20 11.80
N LEU A 57 22.12 10.41 11.48
CA LEU A 57 21.35 10.57 10.25
C LEU A 57 20.57 11.89 10.27
N PRO A 58 20.78 12.80 9.30
CA PRO A 58 20.03 14.05 9.22
C PRO A 58 18.56 13.82 8.86
N LEU A 59 17.65 14.69 9.34
CA LEU A 59 16.22 14.61 9.03
C LEU A 59 15.96 14.60 7.51
N GLU A 60 16.71 15.41 6.76
CA GLU A 60 16.58 15.53 5.31
C GLU A 60 17.03 14.28 4.55
N ARG A 61 17.92 13.49 5.16
CA ARG A 61 18.32 12.17 4.64
C ARG A 61 17.31 11.09 4.97
N TYR A 62 16.41 11.32 5.93
CA TYR A 62 15.34 10.39 6.29
C TYR A 62 14.03 10.67 5.54
N ALA A 63 13.54 11.91 5.57
CA ALA A 63 12.16 12.26 5.30
C ALA A 63 11.77 12.29 3.81
N LEU A 64 10.45 12.22 3.55
CA LEU A 64 9.86 12.53 2.25
C LEU A 64 9.59 14.02 2.08
N GLY A 65 9.35 14.42 0.82
CA GLY A 65 8.82 15.72 0.43
C GLY A 65 9.80 16.87 0.28
N LEU A 66 11.09 16.54 0.18
CA LEU A 66 12.14 17.50 -0.15
C LEU A 66 12.50 17.52 -1.64
N GLY A 67 11.75 16.80 -2.48
CA GLY A 67 12.04 16.64 -3.92
C GLY A 67 13.28 15.78 -4.23
N VAL A 68 13.90 15.18 -3.21
CA VAL A 68 15.09 14.33 -3.35
C VAL A 68 14.68 12.86 -3.41
N LYS A 69 15.04 12.18 -4.51
CA LYS A 69 14.80 10.74 -4.73
C LYS A 69 15.94 9.86 -4.18
N ASP A 70 16.42 10.17 -2.97
CA ASP A 70 17.50 9.44 -2.29
C ASP A 70 17.41 9.54 -0.75
N SER A 71 16.25 9.91 -0.19
CA SER A 71 16.03 9.83 1.25
C SER A 71 15.67 8.41 1.69
N PHE A 72 15.84 8.10 2.96
CA PHE A 72 15.56 6.77 3.52
C PHE A 72 14.10 6.35 3.27
N CYS A 73 13.14 7.22 3.58
CA CYS A 73 11.72 6.95 3.33
C CYS A 73 11.42 6.78 1.84
N TRP A 74 12.14 7.50 0.95
CA TRP A 74 11.99 7.30 -0.50
C TRP A 74 12.45 5.91 -0.92
N TRP A 75 13.58 5.43 -0.38
CA TRP A 75 14.04 4.07 -0.61
C TRP A 75 13.06 3.02 -0.07
N MET A 76 12.49 3.26 1.12
CA MET A 76 11.50 2.36 1.70
C MET A 76 10.19 2.30 0.89
N GLU A 77 9.78 3.39 0.24
CA GLU A 77 8.51 3.41 -0.52
C GLU A 77 8.68 3.07 -2.01
N TRP A 78 9.74 3.56 -2.65
CA TRP A 78 9.95 3.39 -4.10
C TRP A 78 11.22 2.62 -4.46
N GLY A 79 12.32 2.80 -3.72
CA GLY A 79 13.61 2.19 -4.03
C GLY A 79 13.75 0.70 -3.71
N THR A 80 12.73 0.09 -3.09
CA THR A 80 12.74 -1.32 -2.65
C THR A 80 11.47 -2.06 -3.10
N LYS A 81 11.18 -2.00 -4.40
CA LYS A 81 9.92 -2.51 -4.96
C LYS A 81 9.76 -4.03 -4.80
N HIS A 82 10.85 -4.80 -4.86
CA HIS A 82 10.81 -6.25 -4.72
C HIS A 82 10.84 -6.68 -3.23
N LEU A 83 11.22 -5.81 -2.29
CA LEU A 83 11.11 -6.10 -0.85
C LEU A 83 9.67 -6.01 -0.30
N GLY A 84 8.66 -5.82 -1.14
CA GLY A 84 7.28 -5.63 -0.71
C GLY A 84 6.94 -4.15 -0.55
N SER A 85 5.79 -3.76 -1.11
CA SER A 85 5.34 -2.38 -1.14
C SER A 85 4.80 -1.93 0.22
N ILE A 86 5.10 -0.68 0.58
CA ILE A 86 4.38 0.08 1.61
C ILE A 86 3.69 1.31 1.01
N ARG A 87 3.51 1.32 -0.32
CA ARG A 87 2.81 2.37 -1.06
C ARG A 87 1.31 2.35 -0.74
N GLY A 88 0.63 3.46 -1.00
CA GLY A 88 -0.78 3.64 -0.69
C GLY A 88 -1.02 4.05 0.77
N GLY A 89 -2.20 4.59 1.07
CA GLY A 89 -2.51 5.17 2.37
C GLY A 89 -1.79 6.50 2.67
N SER A 90 -1.95 6.99 3.90
CA SER A 90 -1.44 8.31 4.31
C SER A 90 0.08 8.35 4.49
N SER A 91 0.69 9.50 4.17
CA SER A 91 2.12 9.79 4.47
C SER A 91 2.43 9.81 5.97
N GLU A 92 1.42 9.86 6.84
CA GLU A 92 1.58 9.68 8.29
C GLU A 92 2.36 8.42 8.67
N LYS A 93 2.36 7.40 7.80
CA LYS A 93 3.12 6.16 8.00
C LYS A 93 4.63 6.39 8.11
N HIS A 94 5.17 7.50 7.60
CA HIS A 94 6.60 7.82 7.64
C HIS A 94 7.05 8.49 8.95
N LEU A 95 6.16 8.68 9.92
CA LEU A 95 6.38 9.32 11.22
C LEU A 95 6.65 10.84 11.16
N ILE A 96 7.49 11.28 10.23
CA ILE A 96 7.79 12.67 9.91
C ILE A 96 8.05 12.83 8.40
N TYR A 97 7.45 13.86 7.79
CA TYR A 97 7.63 14.17 6.37
C TYR A 97 7.47 15.67 6.12
N ASN A 98 7.98 16.16 4.98
CA ASN A 98 7.80 17.54 4.57
C ASN A 98 6.60 17.64 3.62
N HIS A 99 5.56 18.36 4.03
CA HIS A 99 4.40 18.60 3.18
C HIS A 99 4.57 19.90 2.39
N LYS A 100 4.32 19.85 1.09
CA LYS A 100 4.49 20.96 0.12
C LYS A 100 3.94 22.31 0.60
N THR A 101 2.78 22.33 1.28
CA THR A 101 2.13 23.57 1.75
C THR A 101 2.19 23.78 3.26
N LYS A 102 2.35 22.70 4.06
CA LYS A 102 2.28 22.77 5.52
C LYS A 102 3.66 22.79 6.17
N GLY A 103 4.72 22.57 5.39
CA GLY A 103 6.05 22.32 5.92
C GLY A 103 6.10 20.97 6.63
N TRP A 104 6.91 20.87 7.67
CA TRP A 104 7.09 19.61 8.40
C TRP A 104 5.82 19.14 9.10
N VAL A 105 5.44 17.89 8.85
CA VAL A 105 4.33 17.19 9.49
C VAL A 105 4.88 16.05 10.34
N PHE A 106 4.52 16.05 11.62
CA PHE A 106 4.93 15.08 12.63
C PHE A 106 3.88 15.07 13.77
N ASP A 107 4.07 14.20 14.77
CA ASP A 107 3.19 14.16 15.94
C ASP A 107 3.16 15.50 16.69
N SER A 108 1.96 16.04 16.91
CA SER A 108 1.74 17.28 17.68
C SER A 108 2.23 17.23 19.13
N ALA A 109 2.56 16.04 19.65
CA ALA A 109 3.24 15.90 20.93
C ALA A 109 4.64 16.53 20.95
N TYR A 110 5.28 16.72 19.79
CA TYR A 110 6.59 17.35 19.67
C TYR A 110 6.49 18.84 19.36
N GLN A 111 7.44 19.61 19.90
CA GLN A 111 7.44 21.07 19.77
C GLN A 111 7.78 21.55 18.35
N ASN A 112 8.68 20.85 17.67
CA ASN A 112 9.16 21.17 16.33
C ASN A 112 9.72 19.90 15.64
N GLU A 113 10.05 20.03 14.35
CA GLU A 113 10.53 18.95 13.50
C GLU A 113 11.83 18.31 14.00
N GLN A 114 12.71 19.10 14.61
CA GLN A 114 14.02 18.64 15.06
C GLN A 114 13.87 17.79 16.33
N VAL A 115 13.04 18.23 17.28
CA VAL A 115 12.71 17.46 18.49
C VAL A 115 11.97 16.18 18.12
N ALA A 116 11.04 16.24 17.15
CA ALA A 116 10.38 15.06 16.62
C ALA A 116 11.37 14.09 15.98
N TRP A 117 12.30 14.60 15.16
CA TRP A 117 13.31 13.79 14.50
C TRP A 117 14.25 13.12 15.49
N GLU A 118 14.76 13.85 16.48
CA GLU A 118 15.62 13.28 17.53
C GLU A 118 14.93 12.13 18.27
N ALA A 119 13.63 12.28 18.58
CA ALA A 119 12.83 11.23 19.21
C ALA A 119 12.64 10.01 18.29
N ILE A 120 12.31 10.23 17.01
CA ILE A 120 12.09 9.15 16.02
C ILE A 120 13.40 8.40 15.74
N CYS A 121 14.49 9.13 15.47
CA CYS A 121 15.80 8.57 15.22
C CYS A 121 16.31 7.79 16.44
N GLY A 122 16.18 8.37 17.64
CA GLY A 122 16.50 7.69 18.90
C GLY A 122 15.67 6.42 19.13
N ALA A 123 14.39 6.41 18.75
CA ALA A 123 13.55 5.23 18.84
C ALA A 123 13.99 4.13 17.85
N PHE A 124 14.39 4.46 16.62
CA PHE A 124 14.95 3.48 15.69
C PHE A 124 16.26 2.88 16.21
N VAL A 125 17.18 3.72 16.70
CA VAL A 125 18.44 3.25 17.30
C VAL A 125 18.15 2.31 18.48
N ASN A 126 17.21 2.67 19.36
CA ASN A 126 16.81 1.79 20.46
C ASN A 126 16.17 0.49 19.96
N ALA A 127 15.28 0.54 18.96
CA ALA A 127 14.67 -0.64 18.38
C ALA A 127 15.67 -1.60 17.75
N PHE A 128 16.76 -1.09 17.16
CA PHE A 128 17.85 -1.92 16.67
C PHE A 128 18.55 -2.68 17.80
N GLU A 129 18.79 -2.02 18.93
CA GLU A 129 19.37 -2.69 20.11
C GLU A 129 18.42 -3.71 20.72
N LEU A 130 17.12 -3.40 20.80
CA LEU A 130 16.09 -4.33 21.24
C LEU A 130 15.98 -5.56 20.32
N ALA A 131 16.03 -5.36 19.00
CA ALA A 131 16.03 -6.45 18.02
C ALA A 131 17.26 -7.36 18.13
N LYS A 132 18.46 -6.79 18.34
CA LYS A 132 19.68 -7.56 18.64
C LYS A 132 19.54 -8.43 19.89
N GLN A 133 18.79 -7.95 20.89
CA GLN A 133 18.53 -8.64 22.15
C GLN A 133 17.32 -9.59 22.09
N GLY A 134 16.58 -9.62 20.98
CA GLY A 134 15.35 -10.41 20.84
C GLY A 134 14.16 -9.86 21.62
N GLN A 135 14.22 -8.61 22.07
CA GLN A 135 13.20 -7.90 22.85
C GLN A 135 12.20 -7.20 21.92
N PHE A 136 11.45 -7.98 21.16
CA PHE A 136 10.61 -7.44 20.09
C PHE A 136 9.36 -6.72 20.59
N ASP A 137 8.78 -7.14 21.71
CA ASP A 137 7.54 -6.55 22.25
C ASP A 137 7.76 -5.11 22.73
N GLU A 138 8.98 -4.81 23.17
CA GLU A 138 9.41 -3.49 23.62
C GLU A 138 9.54 -2.48 22.49
N ILE A 139 9.69 -2.93 21.23
CA ILE A 139 9.79 -2.06 20.07
C ILE A 139 8.47 -1.32 19.82
N ASP A 140 7.34 -2.04 19.88
CA ASP A 140 6.01 -1.42 19.68
C ASP A 140 5.63 -0.47 20.84
N ALA A 141 6.29 -0.58 22.00
CA ALA A 141 6.06 0.29 23.16
C ALA A 141 6.78 1.65 23.04
N LEU A 142 7.68 1.82 22.08
CA LEU A 142 8.37 3.09 21.85
C LEU A 142 7.37 4.15 21.37
N GLU A 143 7.31 5.29 22.06
CA GLU A 143 6.30 6.34 21.80
C GLU A 143 6.16 6.74 20.32
N PRO A 144 7.26 6.97 19.56
CA PRO A 144 7.13 7.31 18.13
C PRO A 144 6.48 6.21 17.28
N PHE A 145 6.56 4.95 17.71
CA PHE A 145 6.08 3.77 16.97
C PHE A 145 4.64 3.38 17.31
N LYS A 146 3.94 4.19 18.11
CA LYS A 146 2.48 4.10 18.25
C LYS A 146 1.72 4.43 16.95
N ARG A 147 2.44 4.89 15.91
CA ARG A 147 1.97 5.13 14.55
C ARG A 147 3.02 4.60 13.56
N GLY A 148 2.70 4.59 12.26
CA GLY A 148 3.68 4.21 11.23
C GLY A 148 4.15 2.76 11.27
N TYR A 149 3.33 1.84 11.74
CA TYR A 149 3.69 0.41 11.86
C TYR A 149 4.34 -0.19 10.61
N ALA A 150 3.86 0.16 9.41
CA ALA A 150 4.41 -0.36 8.16
C ALA A 150 5.86 0.07 7.93
N ILE A 151 6.22 1.33 8.19
CA ILE A 151 7.62 1.77 8.05
C ILE A 151 8.47 1.05 9.09
N VAL A 152 8.02 0.98 10.35
CA VAL A 152 8.78 0.35 11.44
C VAL A 152 9.11 -1.11 11.11
N VAL A 153 8.12 -1.91 10.74
CA VAL A 153 8.33 -3.32 10.40
C VAL A 153 9.22 -3.46 9.15
N LYS A 154 9.08 -2.59 8.15
CA LYS A 154 9.95 -2.61 6.96
C LYS A 154 11.40 -2.30 7.30
N VAL A 155 11.64 -1.28 8.14
CA VAL A 155 12.98 -0.99 8.66
C VAL A 155 13.55 -2.19 9.42
N MET A 156 12.76 -2.80 10.31
CA MET A 156 13.20 -3.98 11.05
C MET A 156 13.56 -5.14 10.11
N TYR A 157 12.79 -5.39 9.05
CA TYR A 157 13.12 -6.40 8.06
C TYR A 157 14.40 -6.08 7.27
N VAL A 158 14.62 -4.82 6.89
CA VAL A 158 15.82 -4.42 6.13
C VAL A 158 17.10 -4.72 6.91
N TYR A 159 17.14 -4.37 8.21
CA TYR A 159 18.36 -4.57 9.03
C TYR A 159 18.42 -5.93 9.73
N PHE A 160 17.27 -6.56 9.99
CA PHE A 160 17.17 -7.85 10.68
C PHE A 160 16.36 -8.86 9.85
N PRO A 161 16.78 -9.18 8.61
CA PRO A 161 15.98 -9.98 7.66
C PRO A 161 15.70 -11.41 8.14
N ASN A 162 16.52 -11.93 9.06
CA ASN A 162 16.35 -13.26 9.64
C ASN A 162 15.38 -13.30 10.83
N GLN A 163 14.92 -12.14 11.32
CA GLN A 163 14.05 -12.02 12.48
C GLN A 163 12.66 -11.49 12.12
N PHE A 164 12.43 -11.03 10.89
CA PHE A 164 11.17 -10.44 10.45
C PHE A 164 10.75 -11.03 9.11
N LEU A 165 9.45 -11.00 8.83
CA LEU A 165 8.91 -11.29 7.51
C LEU A 165 8.72 -9.98 6.73
N PRO A 166 8.91 -9.97 5.39
CA PRO A 166 8.65 -8.80 4.55
C PRO A 166 7.14 -8.60 4.30
N ILE A 167 6.37 -8.52 5.39
CA ILE A 167 4.91 -8.31 5.41
C ILE A 167 4.63 -7.17 6.39
N TYR A 168 4.36 -5.99 5.86
CA TYR A 168 4.40 -4.74 6.63
C TYR A 168 3.03 -4.23 7.06
N SER A 169 1.97 -4.65 6.35
CA SER A 169 0.60 -4.32 6.71
C SER A 169 0.16 -5.12 7.94
N ALA A 170 -0.35 -4.43 8.94
CA ALA A 170 -0.97 -5.06 10.11
C ALA A 170 -2.17 -5.91 9.70
N ASP A 171 -3.00 -5.41 8.79
CA ASP A 171 -4.19 -6.12 8.31
C ASP A 171 -3.81 -7.38 7.52
N HIS A 172 -2.78 -7.31 6.68
CA HIS A 172 -2.30 -8.49 5.95
C HIS A 172 -1.67 -9.51 6.90
N SER A 173 -0.91 -9.04 7.91
CA SER A 173 -0.35 -9.92 8.92
C SER A 173 -1.45 -10.65 9.71
N ALA A 174 -2.49 -9.93 10.12
CA ALA A 174 -3.66 -10.51 10.78
C ALA A 174 -4.41 -11.50 9.87
N HIS A 175 -4.58 -11.17 8.58
CA HIS A 175 -5.17 -12.07 7.60
C HIS A 175 -4.37 -13.37 7.47
N PHE A 176 -3.06 -13.30 7.25
CA PHE A 176 -2.23 -14.49 7.11
C PHE A 176 -2.16 -15.33 8.38
N LEU A 177 -2.19 -14.70 9.56
CA LEU A 177 -2.34 -15.42 10.82
C LEU A 177 -3.63 -16.25 10.85
N GLN A 178 -4.76 -15.71 10.37
CA GLN A 178 -6.02 -16.46 10.27
C GLN A 178 -5.93 -17.59 9.24
N VAL A 179 -5.33 -17.34 8.07
CA VAL A 179 -5.10 -18.35 7.03
C VAL A 179 -4.28 -19.52 7.58
N LEU A 180 -3.28 -19.24 8.42
CA LEU A 180 -2.43 -20.21 9.11
C LEU A 180 -3.06 -20.82 10.37
N ASN A 181 -4.38 -20.66 10.55
CA ASN A 181 -5.16 -21.16 11.68
C ASN A 181 -4.66 -20.69 13.05
N TYR A 182 -4.02 -19.53 13.12
CA TYR A 182 -3.58 -18.97 14.38
C TYR A 182 -4.73 -18.22 15.08
N PRO A 183 -5.07 -18.56 16.34
CA PRO A 183 -6.18 -17.91 17.03
C PRO A 183 -5.82 -16.46 17.40
N LEU A 184 -6.56 -15.51 16.83
CA LEU A 184 -6.50 -14.10 17.23
C LEU A 184 -7.47 -13.75 18.37
N ILE A 185 -8.27 -14.71 18.84
CA ILE A 185 -9.25 -14.48 19.93
C ILE A 185 -8.48 -14.11 21.21
N GLY A 186 -8.79 -12.93 21.77
CA GLY A 186 -8.13 -12.39 22.96
C GLY A 186 -6.86 -11.57 22.69
N LYS A 187 -6.41 -11.48 21.43
CA LYS A 187 -5.38 -10.53 21.01
C LYS A 187 -6.10 -9.22 20.66
N SER A 188 -5.91 -8.20 21.49
CA SER A 188 -6.61 -6.91 21.42
C SER A 188 -6.38 -6.20 20.08
N LEU A 189 -7.20 -5.18 19.78
CA LEU A 189 -6.97 -4.17 18.72
C LEU A 189 -5.59 -3.47 18.80
N GLU A 190 -4.84 -3.72 19.88
CA GLU A 190 -3.50 -3.18 20.18
C GLU A 190 -2.37 -3.98 19.53
N TRP A 191 -2.62 -5.22 19.08
CA TRP A 191 -1.61 -5.97 18.34
C TRP A 191 -1.46 -5.35 16.95
N ARG A 192 -0.38 -4.61 16.73
CA ARG A 192 -0.01 -3.97 15.46
C ARG A 192 1.51 -4.09 15.26
N GLY A 193 2.02 -3.63 14.14
CA GLY A 193 3.46 -3.47 13.93
C GLY A 193 4.28 -4.74 14.16
N VAL A 194 5.30 -4.62 15.01
CA VAL A 194 6.31 -5.66 15.24
C VAL A 194 5.66 -6.92 15.81
N ARG A 195 4.75 -6.79 16.78
CA ARG A 195 4.13 -7.94 17.44
C ARG A 195 3.31 -8.81 16.49
N LEU A 196 2.56 -8.21 15.55
CA LEU A 196 1.85 -9.00 14.52
C LEU A 196 2.82 -9.70 13.57
N ASN A 197 3.84 -8.99 13.09
CA ASN A 197 4.83 -9.58 12.19
C ASN A 197 5.59 -10.73 12.87
N ARG A 198 5.96 -10.56 14.14
CA ARG A 198 6.63 -11.57 14.96
C ARG A 198 5.75 -12.79 15.22
N ALA A 199 4.48 -12.60 15.54
CA ALA A 199 3.54 -13.71 15.67
C ALA A 199 3.40 -14.49 14.36
N LEU A 200 3.32 -13.79 13.21
CA LEU A 200 3.26 -14.43 11.91
C LEU A 200 4.54 -15.22 11.60
N PHE A 201 5.71 -14.64 11.89
CA PHE A 201 6.99 -15.32 11.80
C PHE A 201 7.00 -16.62 12.62
N GLU A 202 6.60 -16.56 13.88
CA GLU A 202 6.61 -17.73 14.78
C GLU A 202 5.69 -18.84 14.27
N VAL A 203 4.53 -18.47 13.74
CA VAL A 203 3.62 -19.43 13.10
C VAL A 203 4.24 -20.06 11.87
N VAL A 204 4.84 -19.26 10.98
CA VAL A 204 5.52 -19.75 9.78
C VAL A 204 6.61 -20.77 10.14
N GLN A 205 7.39 -20.52 11.21
CA GLN A 205 8.42 -21.43 11.68
C GLN A 205 7.87 -22.77 12.21
N GLN A 206 6.60 -22.80 12.64
CA GLN A 206 5.92 -24.00 13.10
C GLN A 206 5.28 -24.80 11.96
N GLN A 207 5.09 -24.21 10.78
CA GLN A 207 4.45 -24.87 9.65
C GLN A 207 5.45 -25.69 8.82
N PRO A 208 5.23 -27.00 8.65
CA PRO A 208 6.03 -27.83 7.75
C PRO A 208 6.04 -27.27 6.32
N GLY A 209 7.22 -27.22 5.69
CA GLY A 209 7.42 -26.69 4.35
C GLY A 209 7.60 -25.17 4.30
N LEU A 210 6.80 -24.38 5.05
CA LEU A 210 7.00 -22.92 5.08
C LEU A 210 8.27 -22.51 5.82
N LYS A 211 8.63 -23.21 6.90
CA LYS A 211 9.88 -22.97 7.64
C LYS A 211 11.15 -23.20 6.81
N ASP A 212 11.04 -23.97 5.73
CA ASP A 212 12.17 -24.34 4.86
C ASP A 212 12.34 -23.34 3.70
N LEU A 213 11.41 -22.39 3.56
CA LEU A 213 11.47 -21.28 2.61
C LEU A 213 12.21 -20.09 3.23
N SER A 214 12.91 -19.33 2.40
CA SER A 214 13.37 -17.99 2.78
C SER A 214 12.17 -17.08 3.08
N HIS A 215 12.37 -16.03 3.88
CA HIS A 215 11.27 -15.12 4.24
C HIS A 215 10.66 -14.38 3.03
N LEU A 216 11.45 -14.14 1.98
CA LEU A 216 10.95 -13.62 0.72
C LEU A 216 10.06 -14.64 0.01
N GLU A 217 10.47 -15.91 -0.07
CA GLU A 217 9.64 -16.99 -0.61
C GLU A 217 8.34 -17.17 0.20
N VAL A 218 8.39 -17.08 1.53
CA VAL A 218 7.20 -17.11 2.39
C VAL A 218 6.24 -15.97 2.03
N MET A 219 6.74 -14.74 1.92
CA MET A 219 5.92 -13.61 1.50
C MET A 219 5.29 -13.87 0.13
N ARG A 220 6.09 -14.29 -0.87
CA ARG A 220 5.57 -14.57 -2.22
C ARG A 220 4.52 -15.66 -2.22
N PHE A 221 4.74 -16.74 -1.49
CA PHE A 221 3.77 -17.81 -1.33
C PHE A 221 2.45 -17.30 -0.73
N LEU A 222 2.52 -16.57 0.38
CA LEU A 222 1.33 -16.06 1.08
C LEU A 222 0.53 -15.11 0.18
N TYR A 223 1.18 -14.16 -0.48
CA TYR A 223 0.48 -13.26 -1.41
C TYR A 223 0.03 -13.97 -2.69
N GLN A 224 0.74 -14.96 -3.21
CA GLN A 224 0.33 -15.66 -4.42
C GLN A 224 -0.97 -16.47 -4.21
N PHE A 225 -1.11 -17.12 -3.06
CA PHE A 225 -2.19 -18.08 -2.84
C PHE A 225 -3.28 -17.59 -1.89
N TYR A 226 -3.00 -16.58 -1.08
CA TYR A 226 -3.88 -16.13 -0.01
C TYR A 226 -3.90 -14.60 0.10
N ASP A 227 -3.71 -13.88 -1.00
CA ASP A 227 -3.67 -12.42 -0.97
C ASP A 227 -4.95 -11.84 -0.34
N PRO A 228 -4.87 -11.05 0.75
CA PRO A 228 -6.03 -10.33 1.27
C PRO A 228 -6.58 -9.30 0.27
N ARG A 229 -5.78 -8.88 -0.71
CA ARG A 229 -6.19 -7.93 -1.77
C ARG A 229 -7.04 -8.59 -2.86
N ILE A 230 -7.05 -9.93 -2.94
CA ILE A 230 -7.93 -10.68 -3.86
C ILE A 230 -9.41 -10.62 -3.41
N ALA A 231 -9.73 -9.93 -2.31
CA ALA A 231 -11.01 -9.23 -2.24
C ALA A 231 -11.02 -8.11 -3.30
N GLN A 232 -11.14 -8.49 -4.58
CA GLN A 232 -11.06 -7.63 -5.75
C GLN A 232 -11.87 -6.36 -5.50
N ARG A 233 -11.21 -5.20 -5.53
CA ARG A 233 -11.95 -3.94 -5.44
C ARG A 233 -12.74 -3.82 -6.73
N ILE A 234 -14.06 -3.93 -6.63
CA ILE A 234 -14.96 -3.67 -7.76
C ILE A 234 -15.25 -2.18 -7.77
N VAL A 235 -14.77 -1.49 -8.79
CA VAL A 235 -15.00 -0.05 -8.97
C VAL A 235 -15.82 0.18 -10.23
N LYS A 236 -16.85 1.01 -10.11
CA LYS A 236 -17.67 1.42 -11.24
C LYS A 236 -17.19 2.78 -11.77
N ILE A 237 -16.87 2.87 -13.05
CA ILE A 237 -16.34 4.09 -13.69
C ILE A 237 -17.09 4.39 -14.98
N ALA A 238 -17.63 5.59 -15.08
CA ALA A 238 -18.23 6.10 -16.32
C ALA A 238 -17.17 6.84 -17.14
N PRO A 239 -16.89 6.42 -18.39
CA PRO A 239 -15.90 7.07 -19.24
C PRO A 239 -16.45 8.37 -19.84
N GLY A 240 -16.49 9.41 -19.00
CA GLY A 240 -17.08 10.71 -19.32
C GLY A 240 -18.61 10.74 -19.21
N GLU A 241 -19.19 11.93 -19.38
CA GLU A 241 -20.65 12.12 -19.45
C GLU A 241 -21.24 11.20 -20.53
N ASP A 242 -22.32 10.49 -20.18
CA ASP A 242 -22.99 9.48 -21.01
C ASP A 242 -22.02 8.48 -21.68
N ALA A 243 -20.92 8.16 -20.99
CA ALA A 243 -19.89 7.25 -21.47
C ALA A 243 -19.30 7.63 -22.85
N LYS A 244 -19.23 8.94 -23.16
CA LYS A 244 -18.79 9.44 -24.47
C LYS A 244 -17.42 8.91 -24.93
N TYR A 245 -16.50 8.55 -24.02
CA TYR A 245 -15.19 7.99 -24.36
C TYR A 245 -15.17 6.45 -24.45
N TRP A 246 -16.31 5.76 -24.33
CA TRP A 246 -16.33 4.31 -24.22
C TRP A 246 -15.67 3.60 -25.39
N LYS A 247 -15.96 4.01 -26.63
CA LYS A 247 -15.38 3.39 -27.84
C LYS A 247 -13.85 3.48 -27.86
N GLU A 248 -13.31 4.61 -27.40
CA GLU A 248 -11.87 4.86 -27.29
C GLU A 248 -11.26 4.01 -26.18
N CYS A 249 -11.89 3.99 -24.99
CA CYS A 249 -11.49 3.19 -23.83
C CYS A 249 -11.44 1.68 -24.14
N LEU A 250 -12.46 1.16 -24.84
CA LEU A 250 -12.54 -0.23 -25.23
C LEU A 250 -11.42 -0.60 -26.22
N ALA A 251 -11.21 0.21 -27.26
CA ALA A 251 -10.19 -0.05 -28.27
C ALA A 251 -8.76 0.12 -27.74
N GLY A 252 -8.55 1.07 -26.82
CA GLY A 252 -7.26 1.38 -26.23
C GLY A 252 -6.88 0.48 -25.05
N GLY A 253 -7.81 -0.30 -24.49
CA GLY A 253 -7.54 -1.15 -23.33
C GLY A 253 -7.27 -0.35 -22.06
N TYR A 254 -8.06 0.70 -21.83
CA TYR A 254 -8.04 1.51 -20.61
C TYR A 254 -9.44 2.01 -20.26
N ILE A 255 -9.59 2.60 -19.08
CA ILE A 255 -10.72 3.44 -18.70
C ILE A 255 -10.21 4.82 -18.33
N CYS A 256 -11.00 5.86 -18.57
CA CYS A 256 -10.66 7.22 -18.18
C CYS A 256 -11.78 7.89 -17.40
N VAL A 257 -11.43 8.94 -16.67
CA VAL A 257 -12.37 9.82 -15.96
C VAL A 257 -12.27 11.23 -16.49
N GLN A 258 -13.39 11.96 -16.47
CA GLN A 258 -13.44 13.34 -16.88
C GLN A 258 -14.42 14.12 -16.02
N GLU A 259 -13.95 15.23 -15.48
CA GLU A 259 -14.74 16.26 -14.84
C GLU A 259 -13.98 17.58 -15.01
N ALA A 260 -14.66 18.72 -14.89
CA ALA A 260 -14.01 20.02 -15.07
C ALA A 260 -12.85 20.21 -14.08
N ASN A 261 -11.73 20.73 -14.58
CA ASN A 261 -10.51 21.04 -13.82
C ASN A 261 -9.73 19.83 -13.27
N TRP A 262 -10.09 18.59 -13.64
CA TRP A 262 -9.36 17.39 -13.19
C TRP A 262 -8.01 17.26 -13.90
N ASP A 263 -7.93 17.54 -15.19
CA ASP A 263 -6.69 17.43 -15.97
C ASP A 263 -5.62 18.47 -15.53
N GLU A 264 -6.06 19.58 -14.97
CA GLU A 264 -5.23 20.67 -14.48
C GLU A 264 -4.54 20.34 -13.15
N ILE A 265 -4.98 19.30 -12.43
CA ILE A 265 -4.37 18.87 -11.17
C ILE A 265 -3.02 18.19 -11.35
N GLY A 266 -2.71 17.77 -12.58
CA GLY A 266 -1.45 17.11 -12.94
C GLY A 266 -1.40 15.63 -12.57
N ASP A 267 -0.23 15.02 -12.76
CA ASP A 267 -0.01 13.59 -12.50
C ASP A 267 -0.18 13.25 -11.02
N LEU A 268 -1.08 12.30 -10.70
CA LEU A 268 -1.36 11.91 -9.30
C LEU A 268 -0.12 11.29 -8.63
N ARG A 269 0.86 10.81 -9.40
CA ARG A 269 2.12 10.25 -8.88
C ARG A 269 3.07 11.30 -8.34
N ASP A 270 2.87 12.57 -8.69
CA ASP A 270 3.67 13.69 -8.18
C ASP A 270 3.24 14.11 -6.76
N TYR A 271 2.11 13.60 -6.28
CA TYR A 271 1.65 13.79 -4.90
C TYR A 271 2.15 12.70 -3.97
N GLU A 272 2.60 13.11 -2.80
CA GLU A 272 3.16 12.23 -1.77
C GLU A 272 2.07 11.48 -1.00
N SER A 273 0.94 12.14 -0.72
CA SER A 273 -0.21 11.55 -0.02
C SER A 273 -1.56 11.93 -0.61
N GLU A 274 -2.58 11.12 -0.30
CA GLU A 274 -3.99 11.44 -0.55
C GLU A 274 -4.36 12.78 0.08
N GLU A 275 -3.91 13.06 1.30
CA GLU A 275 -4.21 14.33 1.97
C GLU A 275 -3.63 15.53 1.24
N SER A 276 -2.38 15.44 0.78
CA SER A 276 -1.72 16.52 0.02
C SER A 276 -2.44 16.80 -1.29
N PHE A 277 -2.89 15.74 -1.95
CA PHE A 277 -3.66 15.82 -3.16
C PHE A 277 -5.06 16.40 -2.91
N ILE A 278 -5.79 15.97 -1.88
CA ILE A 278 -7.12 16.49 -1.55
C ILE A 278 -7.06 18.00 -1.31
N GLU A 279 -6.03 18.49 -0.62
CA GLU A 279 -5.87 19.92 -0.33
C GLU A 279 -5.67 20.75 -1.60
N ASP A 280 -4.75 20.32 -2.48
CA ASP A 280 -4.53 20.98 -3.77
C ASP A 280 -5.79 20.85 -4.64
N PHE A 281 -6.41 19.68 -4.70
CA PHE A 281 -7.63 19.44 -5.47
C PHE A 281 -8.76 20.38 -5.05
N VAL A 282 -9.02 20.52 -3.75
CA VAL A 282 -10.04 21.44 -3.22
C VAL A 282 -9.75 22.89 -3.60
N LYS A 283 -8.46 23.29 -3.59
CA LYS A 283 -8.03 24.64 -3.96
C LYS A 283 -8.18 24.93 -5.45
N TYR A 284 -7.84 23.96 -6.31
CA TYR A 284 -7.98 24.07 -7.77
C TYR A 284 -9.42 23.91 -8.25
N ASN A 285 -10.30 23.36 -7.41
CA ASN A 285 -11.70 23.11 -7.75
C ASN A 285 -12.70 23.90 -6.89
N PRO A 286 -12.65 25.26 -6.87
CA PRO A 286 -13.55 26.07 -6.05
C PRO A 286 -15.01 26.04 -6.53
N GLN A 287 -15.28 25.47 -7.72
CA GLN A 287 -16.63 25.33 -8.27
C GLN A 287 -17.50 24.35 -7.47
N TYR A 288 -16.91 23.48 -6.66
CA TYR A 288 -17.68 22.55 -5.84
C TYR A 288 -18.42 23.28 -4.71
N ALA A 289 -19.70 22.97 -4.53
CA ALA A 289 -20.60 23.65 -3.59
C ALA A 289 -20.18 23.54 -2.10
N SER A 290 -19.32 22.57 -1.76
CA SER A 290 -18.76 22.47 -0.40
C SER A 290 -17.43 21.71 -0.38
N HIS A 291 -16.63 21.97 0.66
CA HIS A 291 -15.40 21.23 0.93
C HIS A 291 -15.62 19.72 1.04
N THR A 292 -16.74 19.28 1.60
CA THR A 292 -17.09 17.86 1.71
C THR A 292 -17.32 17.21 0.35
N ILE A 293 -17.95 17.93 -0.59
CA ILE A 293 -18.16 17.44 -1.96
C ILE A 293 -16.84 17.38 -2.71
N ALA A 294 -16.04 18.45 -2.65
CA ALA A 294 -14.72 18.51 -3.28
C ALA A 294 -13.81 17.39 -2.76
N ARG A 295 -13.81 17.11 -1.45
CA ARG A 295 -13.07 15.99 -0.87
C ARG A 295 -13.52 14.65 -1.45
N LYS A 296 -14.82 14.37 -1.53
CA LYS A 296 -15.31 13.10 -2.11
C LYS A 296 -14.87 12.94 -3.57
N LYS A 297 -14.92 14.03 -4.36
CA LYS A 297 -14.47 14.04 -5.75
C LYS A 297 -12.96 13.83 -5.89
N ALA A 298 -12.17 14.44 -5.02
CA ALA A 298 -10.75 14.14 -4.93
C ALA A 298 -10.54 12.63 -4.67
N GLN A 299 -11.24 12.04 -3.70
CA GLN A 299 -11.10 10.62 -3.38
C GLN A 299 -11.47 9.69 -4.55
N GLU A 300 -12.47 10.05 -5.34
CA GLU A 300 -12.82 9.36 -6.60
C GLU A 300 -11.65 9.37 -7.59
N LEU A 301 -11.00 10.53 -7.78
CA LEU A 301 -9.86 10.65 -8.69
C LEU A 301 -8.61 9.94 -8.14
N TRP A 302 -8.31 10.14 -6.84
CA TRP A 302 -7.17 9.53 -6.17
C TRP A 302 -7.21 8.00 -6.21
N MET A 303 -8.40 7.42 -6.07
CA MET A 303 -8.62 5.98 -6.12
C MET A 303 -8.01 5.35 -7.39
N LEU A 304 -7.94 6.05 -8.52
CA LEU A 304 -7.32 5.52 -9.73
C LEU A 304 -5.84 5.15 -9.53
N ARG A 305 -5.10 5.96 -8.75
CA ARG A 305 -3.69 5.72 -8.40
C ARG A 305 -3.52 4.51 -7.48
N GLU A 306 -4.56 4.14 -6.73
CA GLU A 306 -4.54 3.06 -5.76
C GLU A 306 -4.98 1.70 -6.33
N LEU A 307 -5.57 1.69 -7.53
CA LEU A 307 -5.98 0.45 -8.18
C LEU A 307 -4.76 -0.40 -8.51
N GLU A 308 -4.82 -1.67 -8.12
CA GLU A 308 -3.77 -2.65 -8.34
C GLU A 308 -4.16 -3.65 -9.43
N ALA A 309 -3.17 -4.28 -10.05
CA ALA A 309 -3.44 -5.32 -11.04
C ALA A 309 -4.29 -6.45 -10.43
N GLY A 310 -5.39 -6.80 -11.10
CA GLY A 310 -6.38 -7.77 -10.61
C GLY A 310 -7.67 -7.15 -10.03
N ASP A 311 -7.69 -5.84 -9.76
CA ASP A 311 -8.92 -5.12 -9.43
C ASP A 311 -9.90 -5.13 -10.61
N ILE A 312 -11.20 -5.00 -10.32
CA ILE A 312 -12.25 -5.08 -11.34
C ILE A 312 -12.80 -3.68 -11.62
N ILE A 313 -12.78 -3.30 -12.90
CA ILE A 313 -13.51 -2.13 -13.41
C ILE A 313 -14.82 -2.58 -14.04
N VAL A 314 -15.92 -1.99 -13.59
CA VAL A 314 -17.22 -2.04 -14.27
C VAL A 314 -17.42 -0.72 -15.00
N ALA A 315 -17.26 -0.72 -16.33
CA ALA A 315 -17.57 0.44 -17.15
C ALA A 315 -19.08 0.60 -17.26
N ASN A 316 -19.60 1.82 -17.09
CA ASN A 316 -21.04 2.06 -17.08
C ASN A 316 -21.45 3.31 -17.87
N GLU A 317 -22.67 3.27 -18.40
CA GLU A 317 -23.38 4.41 -18.97
C GLU A 317 -24.53 4.80 -18.02
N GLY A 318 -24.39 5.97 -17.38
CA GLY A 318 -25.33 6.42 -16.36
C GLY A 318 -25.45 5.45 -15.17
N ILE A 319 -26.61 5.42 -14.51
CA ILE A 319 -26.85 4.52 -13.36
C ILE A 319 -27.32 3.12 -13.76
N ALA A 320 -27.74 2.92 -15.02
CA ALA A 320 -28.57 1.79 -15.42
C ALA A 320 -27.85 0.74 -16.28
N TYR A 321 -26.79 1.11 -17.02
CA TYR A 321 -26.20 0.21 -18.02
C TYR A 321 -24.74 -0.11 -17.73
N VAL A 322 -24.38 -1.39 -17.82
CA VAL A 322 -23.00 -1.87 -17.75
C VAL A 322 -22.50 -2.08 -19.16
N LEU A 323 -21.45 -1.37 -19.52
CA LEU A 323 -20.84 -1.42 -20.86
C LEU A 323 -19.89 -2.61 -20.99
N ALA A 324 -19.08 -2.84 -19.95
CA ALA A 324 -18.18 -3.98 -19.87
C ALA A 324 -17.66 -4.16 -18.44
N VAL A 325 -17.06 -5.33 -18.21
CA VAL A 325 -16.25 -5.61 -17.03
C VAL A 325 -14.82 -5.88 -17.49
N GLY A 326 -13.84 -5.34 -16.80
CA GLY A 326 -12.42 -5.55 -17.12
C GLY A 326 -11.57 -5.66 -15.86
N ILE A 327 -10.35 -6.16 -16.05
CA ILE A 327 -9.37 -6.36 -14.98
C ILE A 327 -8.25 -5.33 -15.13
N VAL A 328 -7.89 -4.65 -14.05
CA VAL A 328 -6.79 -3.67 -14.05
C VAL A 328 -5.46 -4.38 -14.36
N LYS A 329 -4.64 -3.78 -15.23
CA LYS A 329 -3.30 -4.25 -15.62
C LYS A 329 -2.20 -3.65 -14.73
N ASP A 330 -0.97 -4.15 -14.85
CA ASP A 330 0.24 -3.50 -14.33
C ASP A 330 1.07 -2.90 -15.48
N PRO A 331 1.46 -1.60 -15.42
CA PRO A 331 1.03 -0.59 -14.46
C PRO A 331 -0.45 -0.21 -14.67
N GLY A 332 -1.18 0.02 -13.57
CA GLY A 332 -2.60 0.41 -13.59
C GLY A 332 -2.79 1.86 -14.02
N TYR A 333 -2.63 2.80 -13.09
CA TYR A 333 -2.77 4.24 -13.36
C TYR A 333 -1.72 4.80 -14.34
N LYS A 334 -2.18 5.61 -15.29
CA LYS A 334 -1.34 6.40 -16.19
C LYS A 334 -1.88 7.82 -16.36
N TRP A 335 -0.93 8.75 -16.41
CA TRP A 335 -1.13 10.12 -16.84
C TRP A 335 -0.86 10.26 -18.33
N ASN A 336 -1.86 10.69 -19.10
CA ASN A 336 -1.81 10.74 -20.56
C ASN A 336 -2.18 12.12 -21.12
N PRO A 337 -1.25 13.10 -21.06
CA PRO A 337 -1.48 14.46 -21.55
C PRO A 337 -1.51 14.56 -23.08
N GLU A 338 -1.28 13.47 -23.82
CA GLU A 338 -1.41 13.46 -25.29
C GLU A 338 -2.88 13.38 -25.74
N ARG A 339 -3.80 13.02 -24.85
CA ARG A 339 -5.25 13.07 -25.11
C ARG A 339 -5.74 14.52 -25.14
N ALA A 340 -6.84 14.75 -25.84
CA ALA A 340 -7.45 16.09 -25.88
C ALA A 340 -8.00 16.54 -24.52
N GLU A 341 -8.56 15.61 -23.74
CA GLU A 341 -9.08 15.75 -22.38
C GLU A 341 -9.10 14.36 -21.72
N ALA A 342 -9.43 14.28 -20.43
CA ALA A 342 -9.48 13.04 -19.65
C ALA A 342 -8.11 12.35 -19.52
N TRP A 343 -7.10 13.10 -19.09
CA TRP A 343 -5.70 12.66 -19.03
C TRP A 343 -5.45 11.58 -17.97
N HIS A 344 -6.35 11.41 -17.01
CA HIS A 344 -6.30 10.36 -16.00
C HIS A 344 -6.88 9.04 -16.52
N THR A 345 -6.04 8.02 -16.64
CA THR A 345 -6.41 6.70 -17.18
C THR A 345 -5.97 5.56 -16.28
N VAL A 346 -6.66 4.43 -16.38
CA VAL A 346 -6.26 3.15 -15.79
C VAL A 346 -6.26 2.10 -16.88
N GLU A 347 -5.16 1.37 -17.02
CA GLU A 347 -5.01 0.29 -17.99
C GLU A 347 -5.88 -0.90 -17.60
N VAL A 348 -6.73 -1.36 -18.51
CA VAL A 348 -7.73 -2.42 -18.26
C VAL A 348 -7.69 -3.46 -19.38
N ASP A 349 -7.68 -4.74 -19.00
CA ASP A 349 -7.96 -5.85 -19.90
C ASP A 349 -9.47 -6.12 -19.89
N TRP A 350 -10.16 -5.71 -20.96
CA TRP A 350 -11.62 -5.79 -21.04
C TRP A 350 -12.08 -7.21 -21.35
N ASN A 351 -13.09 -7.68 -20.62
CA ASN A 351 -13.82 -8.89 -20.98
C ASN A 351 -15.10 -8.48 -21.75
N PRO A 352 -15.12 -8.59 -23.09
CA PRO A 352 -16.26 -8.18 -23.90
C PRO A 352 -17.49 -9.10 -23.76
N SER A 353 -17.40 -10.18 -22.96
CA SER A 353 -18.47 -11.18 -22.81
C SER A 353 -19.59 -10.75 -21.85
N VAL A 354 -19.50 -9.57 -21.25
CA VAL A 354 -20.45 -9.03 -20.26
C VAL A 354 -21.04 -7.72 -20.79
N GLU A 355 -21.84 -7.80 -21.84
CA GLU A 355 -22.74 -6.71 -22.26
C GLU A 355 -24.13 -6.98 -21.66
N GLY A 356 -24.71 -6.00 -20.95
CA GLY A 356 -25.99 -6.16 -20.24
C GLY A 356 -26.73 -4.86 -19.97
#